data_AF-A0A931RRR6-F1
#
_entry.id   AF-A0A931RRR6-F1
#
_cell.length_a   1.000
_cell.length_b   1.000
_cell.length_c   1.000
_cell.angle_alpha   90.00
_cell.angle_beta   90.00
_cell.angle_gamma   90.00
#
_symmetry.space_group_name_H-M   'P 1'
#
loop_
_entity.id
_entity.type
_entity.pdbx_description
1 polymer ?
#
loop_
_entity_poly.entity_id
_entity_poly.type
_entity_poly.pdbx_seq_one_letter_code
_entity_poly.pdbx_strand_id
1 'polypeptide(L)'
;MPLTLDQKSSKKIIFFAITAIVVFFRIFQINLSSLGDSWLPGVIIASGGILGVAFVYLLARELFNWQIASIAAFFTGISAWHVAISRETLWASWILNFFVLALYFLWKGMRGHHRCNFIFSGLFLGLSLYLSSPFYVPLIIVLLAILAYLHLLKKDFGREQYLHSRNFLIKGFVWIVVLSLAVFIVLRFWSIFDWSFGQTKEVVSPYALSLVMVVLLATGLFRSLLKLIRSFKRHGHFSAVQIIILSWFFLGLFSEEAIFALPVILILSAEGCWWFFSWLKSWYGVYDKHPHEASLVSSLAITLFLAGLTLLEFRSYFGF
;
A
#
# COMPACT_ATOMS: atom_id res chain seq x y z
N MET A 1 -13.43 -21.83 0.34
CA MET A 1 -13.37 -22.56 1.62
C MET A 1 -13.46 -21.54 2.76
N PRO A 2 -14.53 -21.54 3.57
CA PRO A 2 -14.63 -20.62 4.71
C PRO A 2 -13.52 -20.95 5.72
N LEU A 3 -12.87 -19.91 6.26
CA LEU A 3 -11.81 -20.04 7.26
C LEU A 3 -12.41 -20.56 8.57
N THR A 4 -11.74 -21.51 9.22
CA THR A 4 -12.09 -21.92 10.58
C THR A 4 -11.98 -20.73 11.53
N LEU A 5 -12.79 -20.70 12.60
CA LEU A 5 -12.78 -19.62 13.61
C LEU A 5 -11.37 -19.38 14.18
N ASP A 6 -10.60 -20.45 14.33
CA ASP A 6 -9.22 -20.44 14.77
C ASP A 6 -8.30 -19.65 13.82
N GLN A 7 -8.34 -19.95 12.52
CA GLN A 7 -7.58 -19.20 11.51
C GLN A 7 -7.95 -17.71 11.43
N LYS A 8 -9.21 -17.35 11.74
CA LYS A 8 -9.63 -15.94 11.79
C LYS A 8 -9.06 -15.22 13.02
N SER A 9 -8.94 -15.92 14.13
CA SER A 9 -8.34 -15.42 15.37
C SER A 9 -6.83 -15.21 15.21
N SER A 10 -6.10 -16.21 14.69
CA SER A 10 -4.64 -16.12 14.51
C SER A 10 -4.23 -14.96 13.59
N LYS A 11 -5.00 -14.69 12.52
CA LYS A 11 -4.76 -13.56 11.62
C LYS A 11 -4.88 -12.21 12.30
N LYS A 12 -5.87 -12.05 13.19
CA LYS A 12 -6.04 -10.82 13.96
C LYS A 12 -4.88 -10.65 14.93
N ILE A 13 -4.49 -11.71 15.64
CA ILE A 13 -3.37 -11.67 16.59
C ILE A 13 -2.08 -11.26 15.90
N ILE A 14 -1.75 -11.85 14.74
CA ILE A 14 -0.53 -11.50 13.98
C ILE A 14 -0.57 -10.03 13.55
N PHE A 15 -1.71 -9.55 13.03
CA PHE A 15 -1.85 -8.14 12.65
C PHE A 15 -1.69 -7.20 13.86
N PHE A 16 -2.33 -7.51 14.98
CA PHE A 16 -2.20 -6.71 16.21
C PHE A 16 -0.78 -6.74 16.77
N ALA A 17 -0.10 -7.88 16.75
CA ALA A 17 1.29 -8.00 17.18
C ALA A 17 2.22 -7.16 16.30
N ILE A 18 2.10 -7.25 14.97
CA ILE A 18 2.86 -6.41 14.04
C ILE A 18 2.57 -4.94 14.28
N THR A 19 1.29 -4.57 14.42
CA THR A 19 0.91 -3.18 14.65
C THR A 19 1.44 -2.68 16.00
N ALA A 20 1.40 -3.49 17.06
CA ALA A 20 1.91 -3.14 18.38
C ALA A 20 3.44 -2.96 18.37
N ILE A 21 4.18 -3.85 17.69
CA ILE A 21 5.63 -3.72 17.51
C ILE A 21 5.95 -2.43 16.75
N VAL A 22 5.22 -2.16 15.67
CA VAL A 22 5.41 -0.96 14.86
C VAL A 22 5.05 0.31 15.62
N VAL A 23 3.95 0.31 16.38
CA VAL A 23 3.56 1.42 17.25
C VAL A 23 4.61 1.65 18.32
N PHE A 24 5.14 0.60 18.94
CA PHE A 24 6.25 0.69 19.89
C PHE A 24 7.46 1.37 19.26
N PHE A 25 7.97 0.87 18.12
CA PHE A 25 9.09 1.50 17.44
C PHE A 25 8.79 2.95 17.02
N ARG A 26 7.58 3.24 16.57
CA ARG A 26 7.17 4.60 16.17
C ARG A 26 7.07 5.56 17.35
N ILE A 27 6.58 5.12 18.51
CA ILE A 27 6.54 5.93 19.74
C ILE A 27 7.97 6.26 20.19
N PHE A 28 8.88 5.29 20.16
CA PHE A 28 10.30 5.52 20.46
C PHE A 28 10.98 6.48 19.45
N GLN A 29 10.41 6.64 18.26
CA GLN A 29 10.90 7.52 17.21
C GLN A 29 10.26 8.92 17.23
N ILE A 30 9.30 9.21 18.13
CA ILE A 30 8.68 10.54 18.22
C ILE A 30 9.74 11.53 18.72
N ASN A 31 9.99 12.58 17.94
CA ASN A 31 10.87 13.66 18.37
C ASN A 31 10.11 14.55 19.36
N LEU A 32 10.29 14.34 20.67
CA LEU A 32 9.64 15.19 21.68
C LEU A 32 10.05 16.67 21.55
N SER A 33 11.16 16.99 20.89
CA SER A 33 11.56 18.38 20.64
C SER A 33 10.72 19.08 19.56
N SER A 34 9.97 18.33 18.74
CA SER A 34 9.00 18.89 17.77
C SER A 34 7.66 19.25 18.42
N LEU A 35 7.44 18.85 19.68
CA LEU A 35 6.28 19.21 20.49
C LEU A 35 6.52 20.58 21.17
N GLY A 36 6.81 21.62 20.38
CA GLY A 36 6.86 23.01 20.86
C GLY A 36 5.49 23.52 21.33
N ASP A 37 5.30 24.85 21.34
CA ASP A 37 4.13 25.54 21.91
C ASP A 37 2.74 25.08 21.38
N SER A 38 2.69 24.35 20.25
CA SER A 38 1.49 23.65 19.78
C SER A 38 1.80 22.18 19.47
N TRP A 39 1.26 21.27 20.27
CA TRP A 39 1.43 19.81 20.15
C TRP A 39 0.65 19.20 18.96
N LEU A 40 -0.34 19.93 18.44
CA LEU A 40 -1.32 19.42 17.46
C LEU A 40 -0.68 19.01 16.11
N PRO A 41 0.20 19.81 15.47
CA PRO A 41 0.83 19.43 14.20
C PRO A 41 1.73 18.19 14.33
N GLY A 42 2.48 18.09 15.43
CA GLY A 42 3.34 16.93 15.71
C GLY A 42 2.53 15.63 15.86
N VAL A 43 1.38 15.68 16.54
CA VAL A 43 0.48 14.52 16.64
C VAL A 43 -0.13 14.15 15.29
N ILE A 44 -0.52 15.13 14.47
CA ILE A 44 -1.07 14.88 13.12
C ILE A 44 -0.02 14.20 12.23
N ILE A 45 1.23 14.66 12.27
CA ILE A 45 2.35 14.07 11.52
C ILE A 45 2.61 12.63 11.98
N ALA A 46 2.78 12.41 13.28
CA ALA A 46 3.03 11.09 13.84
C ALA A 46 1.89 10.10 13.56
N SER A 47 0.64 10.57 13.60
CA SER A 47 -0.54 9.74 13.29
C SER A 47 -0.54 9.27 11.84
N GLY A 48 -0.03 10.08 10.90
CA GLY A 48 0.13 9.71 9.50
C GLY A 48 1.04 8.48 9.33
N GLY A 49 2.09 8.38 10.15
CA GLY A 49 2.97 7.21 10.18
C GLY A 49 2.27 5.92 10.61
N ILE A 50 1.51 5.98 11.70
CA ILE A 50 0.80 4.82 12.27
C ILE A 50 -0.36 4.41 11.35
N LEU A 51 -1.13 5.37 10.85
CA LEU A 51 -2.23 5.13 9.94
C LEU A 51 -1.75 4.56 8.61
N GLY A 52 -0.61 5.00 8.09
CA GLY A 52 -0.04 4.45 6.84
C GLY A 52 0.23 2.96 6.91
N VAL A 53 0.72 2.46 8.04
CA VAL A 53 0.91 1.02 8.26
C VAL A 53 -0.43 0.27 8.16
N ALA A 54 -1.47 0.80 8.80
CA ALA A 54 -2.81 0.20 8.76
C ALA A 54 -3.42 0.27 7.35
N PHE A 55 -3.28 1.39 6.64
CA PHE A 55 -3.84 1.57 5.30
C PHE A 55 -3.14 0.71 4.26
N VAL A 56 -1.80 0.58 4.33
CA VAL A 56 -1.04 -0.34 3.46
C VAL A 56 -1.47 -1.79 3.72
N TYR A 57 -1.66 -2.19 4.99
CA TYR A 57 -2.20 -3.51 5.31
C TYR A 57 -3.57 -3.73 4.64
N LEU A 58 -4.50 -2.78 4.77
CA LEU A 58 -5.85 -2.89 4.21
C LEU A 58 -5.82 -3.03 2.69
N LEU A 59 -5.04 -2.19 2.01
CA LEU A 59 -4.90 -2.25 0.55
C LEU A 59 -4.26 -3.56 0.10
N ALA A 60 -3.12 -3.94 0.68
CA ALA A 60 -2.40 -5.16 0.33
C ALA A 60 -3.23 -6.42 0.57
N ARG A 61 -4.03 -6.43 1.65
CA ARG A 61 -4.94 -7.54 1.95
C ARG A 61 -6.04 -7.68 0.91
N GLU A 62 -6.53 -6.55 0.42
CA GLU A 62 -7.61 -6.52 -0.57
C GLU A 62 -7.11 -6.88 -1.98
N LEU A 63 -5.91 -6.44 -2.35
CA LEU A 63 -5.27 -6.76 -3.63
C LEU A 63 -4.70 -8.18 -3.68
N PHE A 64 -4.18 -8.69 -2.56
CA PHE A 64 -3.48 -9.97 -2.49
C PHE A 64 -4.08 -10.90 -1.43
N ASN A 65 -3.35 -11.15 -0.34
CA ASN A 65 -3.72 -12.02 0.75
C ASN A 65 -3.21 -11.44 2.08
N TRP A 66 -3.64 -12.04 3.19
CA TRP A 66 -3.32 -11.53 4.52
C TRP A 66 -1.83 -11.64 4.85
N GLN A 67 -1.11 -12.60 4.27
CA GLN A 67 0.32 -12.80 4.52
C GLN A 67 1.15 -11.67 3.91
N ILE A 68 0.92 -11.38 2.63
CA ILE A 68 1.55 -10.25 1.93
C ILE A 68 1.18 -8.94 2.63
N ALA A 69 -0.08 -8.80 3.06
CA ALA A 69 -0.52 -7.62 3.81
C ALA A 69 0.23 -7.44 5.13
N SER A 70 0.37 -8.50 5.93
CA SER A 70 1.11 -8.48 7.19
C SER A 70 2.57 -8.11 6.98
N ILE A 71 3.23 -8.68 5.97
CA ILE A 71 4.62 -8.35 5.64
C ILE A 71 4.74 -6.92 5.13
N ALA A 72 3.82 -6.45 4.29
CA ALA A 72 3.81 -5.07 3.78
C ALA A 72 3.62 -4.06 4.92
N ALA A 73 2.72 -4.34 5.85
CA ALA A 73 2.51 -3.52 7.05
C ALA A 73 3.77 -3.48 7.92
N PHE A 74 4.40 -4.64 8.14
CA PHE A 74 5.66 -4.73 8.87
C PHE A 74 6.76 -3.90 8.20
N PHE A 75 6.98 -4.06 6.89
CA PHE A 75 7.95 -3.27 6.12
C PHE A 75 7.65 -1.77 6.16
N THR A 76 6.37 -1.37 6.08
CA THR A 76 5.94 0.03 6.24
C THR A 76 6.25 0.57 7.64
N GLY A 77 6.18 -0.29 8.65
CA GLY A 77 6.46 0.07 10.02
C GLY A 77 7.94 0.31 10.31
N ILE A 78 8.82 -0.49 9.72
CA ILE A 78 10.27 -0.44 9.98
C ILE A 78 11.07 0.33 8.93
N SER A 79 10.50 0.61 7.75
CA SER A 79 11.20 1.29 6.67
C SER A 79 11.72 2.66 7.12
N ALA A 80 13.05 2.85 7.02
CA ALA A 80 13.70 4.11 7.34
C ALA A 80 13.09 5.28 6.54
N TRP A 81 12.80 5.05 5.25
CA TRP A 81 12.19 6.06 4.39
C TRP A 81 10.78 6.45 4.86
N HIS A 82 9.91 5.47 5.15
CA HIS A 82 8.56 5.79 5.64
C HIS A 82 8.60 6.45 7.02
N VAL A 83 9.51 6.02 7.90
CA VAL A 83 9.70 6.63 9.22
C VAL A 83 10.11 8.09 9.09
N ALA A 84 11.12 8.39 8.26
CA ALA A 84 11.59 9.75 8.01
C ALA A 84 10.46 10.67 7.52
N ILE A 85 9.72 10.23 6.48
CA ILE A 85 8.57 10.98 5.94
C ILE A 85 7.54 11.27 7.02
N SER A 86 7.20 10.26 7.84
CA SER A 86 6.19 10.40 8.90
C SER A 86 6.63 11.23 10.10
N ARG A 87 7.87 11.74 10.11
CA ARG A 87 8.42 12.60 11.17
C ARG A 87 8.71 14.02 10.69
N GLU A 88 9.14 14.17 9.46
CA GLU A 88 9.66 15.44 8.94
C GLU A 88 8.57 16.24 8.24
N THR A 89 7.66 15.59 7.51
CA THR A 89 6.77 16.31 6.60
C THR A 89 5.33 15.83 6.70
N LEU A 90 4.45 16.78 6.99
CA LEU A 90 3.01 16.54 7.06
C LEU A 90 2.46 16.14 5.67
N TRP A 91 2.83 16.88 4.63
CA TRP A 91 2.32 16.68 3.28
C TRP A 91 2.66 15.29 2.72
N ALA A 92 3.93 14.87 2.83
CA ALA A 92 4.41 13.62 2.27
C ALA A 92 3.86 12.40 3.03
N SER A 93 3.57 12.52 4.33
CA SER A 93 2.89 11.43 5.05
C SER A 93 1.43 11.29 4.62
N TRP A 94 0.69 12.41 4.55
CA TRP A 94 -0.75 12.38 4.29
C TRP A 94 -1.12 12.13 2.82
N ILE A 95 -0.31 12.60 1.85
CA ILE A 95 -0.53 12.29 0.43
C ILE A 95 -0.53 10.77 0.17
N LEU A 96 0.39 10.04 0.80
CA LEU A 96 0.50 8.58 0.67
C LEU A 96 -0.71 7.89 1.29
N ASN A 97 -1.10 8.31 2.49
CA ASN A 97 -2.24 7.77 3.20
C ASN A 97 -3.54 7.93 2.42
N PHE A 98 -3.81 9.14 1.92
CA PHE A 98 -5.00 9.41 1.13
C PHE A 98 -4.99 8.65 -0.19
N PHE A 99 -3.85 8.54 -0.86
CA PHE A 99 -3.78 7.78 -2.10
C PHE A 99 -4.00 6.27 -1.89
N VAL A 100 -3.38 5.69 -0.86
CA VAL A 100 -3.57 4.28 -0.48
C VAL A 100 -5.03 4.00 -0.15
N LEU A 101 -5.69 4.89 0.60
CA LEU A 101 -7.13 4.80 0.89
C LEU A 101 -7.99 4.93 -0.38
N ALA A 102 -7.65 5.84 -1.28
CA ALA A 102 -8.35 6.02 -2.54
C ALA A 102 -8.33 4.73 -3.36
N LEU A 103 -7.17 4.08 -3.48
CA LEU A 103 -7.01 2.77 -4.15
C LEU A 103 -7.72 1.64 -3.40
N TYR A 104 -7.68 1.63 -2.06
CA TYR A 104 -8.35 0.61 -1.26
C TYR A 104 -9.86 0.64 -1.49
N PHE A 105 -10.48 1.82 -1.35
CA PHE A 105 -11.91 1.98 -1.57
C PHE A 105 -12.29 1.80 -3.04
N LEU A 106 -11.44 2.21 -3.99
CA LEU A 106 -11.65 1.94 -5.42
C LEU A 106 -11.78 0.44 -5.65
N TRP A 107 -10.77 -0.34 -5.24
CA TRP A 107 -10.74 -1.78 -5.47
C TRP A 107 -11.87 -2.50 -4.74
N LYS A 108 -12.14 -2.12 -3.49
CA LYS A 108 -13.27 -2.65 -2.70
C LYS A 108 -14.62 -2.32 -3.34
N GLY A 109 -14.77 -1.15 -3.95
CA GLY A 109 -15.95 -0.73 -4.70
C GLY A 109 -16.15 -1.56 -5.96
N MET A 110 -15.08 -1.74 -6.75
CA MET A 110 -15.10 -2.54 -7.99
C MET A 110 -15.47 -4.00 -7.71
N ARG A 111 -14.85 -4.61 -6.68
CA ARG A 111 -15.09 -6.02 -6.33
C ARG A 111 -16.42 -6.26 -5.62
N GLY A 112 -16.78 -5.39 -4.68
CA GLY A 112 -17.94 -5.57 -3.79
C GLY A 112 -19.25 -4.97 -4.31
N HIS A 113 -19.24 -4.24 -5.41
CA HIS A 113 -20.42 -3.56 -5.97
C HIS A 113 -21.12 -2.60 -4.98
N HIS A 114 -20.35 -1.95 -4.09
CA HIS A 114 -20.88 -0.97 -3.14
C HIS A 114 -20.58 0.47 -3.57
N ARG A 115 -21.64 1.27 -3.80
CA ARG A 115 -21.50 2.67 -4.27
C ARG A 115 -20.76 3.58 -3.29
N CYS A 116 -20.97 3.40 -1.99
CA CYS A 116 -20.30 4.20 -0.96
C CYS A 116 -18.78 4.10 -1.05
N ASN A 117 -18.23 2.97 -1.49
CA ASN A 117 -16.79 2.82 -1.68
C ASN A 117 -16.26 3.73 -2.81
N PHE A 118 -17.03 3.97 -3.88
CA PHE A 118 -16.63 4.93 -4.92
C PHE A 118 -16.66 6.37 -4.38
N ILE A 119 -17.62 6.69 -3.51
CA ILE A 119 -17.70 8.00 -2.85
C ILE A 119 -16.47 8.24 -1.97
N PHE A 120 -16.13 7.27 -1.11
CA PHE A 120 -14.92 7.36 -0.28
C PHE A 120 -13.65 7.40 -1.13
N SER A 121 -13.59 6.63 -2.21
CA SER A 121 -12.46 6.67 -3.15
C SER A 121 -12.29 8.07 -3.75
N GLY A 122 -13.36 8.70 -4.23
CA GLY A 122 -13.35 10.07 -4.75
C GLY A 122 -12.92 11.11 -3.70
N LEU A 123 -13.43 11.00 -2.47
CA LEU A 123 -13.05 11.88 -1.35
C LEU A 123 -11.54 11.83 -1.08
N PHE A 124 -10.99 10.63 -0.87
CA PHE A 124 -9.56 10.47 -0.59
C PHE A 124 -8.68 10.78 -1.80
N LEU A 125 -9.17 10.51 -3.02
CA LEU A 125 -8.48 10.92 -4.23
C LEU A 125 -8.40 12.45 -4.31
N GLY A 126 -9.48 13.18 -4.04
CA GLY A 126 -9.47 14.64 -4.01
C GLY A 126 -8.51 15.23 -2.97
N LEU A 127 -8.45 14.64 -1.78
CA LEU A 127 -7.46 15.00 -0.74
C LEU A 127 -6.02 14.74 -1.21
N SER A 128 -5.78 13.60 -1.86
CA SER A 128 -4.49 13.28 -2.45
C SER A 128 -4.11 14.26 -3.57
N LEU A 129 -5.05 14.63 -4.44
CA LEU A 129 -4.83 15.60 -5.53
C LEU A 129 -4.44 16.99 -5.01
N TYR A 130 -5.04 17.41 -3.89
CA TYR A 130 -4.74 18.69 -3.27
C TYR A 130 -3.28 18.74 -2.75
N LEU A 131 -2.77 17.62 -2.23
CA LEU A 131 -1.40 17.50 -1.74
C LEU A 131 -0.38 17.15 -2.83
N SER A 132 -0.81 16.48 -3.90
CA SER A 132 0.07 16.00 -4.97
C SER A 132 0.47 17.09 -5.94
N SER A 133 1.73 17.08 -6.34
CA SER A 133 2.19 17.89 -7.44
C SER A 133 3.31 17.17 -8.19
N PRO A 134 3.01 16.55 -9.34
CA PRO A 134 1.87 16.88 -10.19
C PRO A 134 0.62 16.01 -9.95
N PHE A 135 -0.56 16.63 -10.11
CA PHE A 135 -1.87 16.01 -9.89
C PHE A 135 -2.21 14.87 -10.87
N TYR A 136 -1.49 14.74 -11.99
CA TYR A 136 -1.82 13.74 -13.01
C TYR A 136 -1.45 12.31 -12.60
N VAL A 137 -0.46 12.10 -11.74
CA VAL A 137 0.02 10.76 -11.35
C VAL A 137 -1.09 9.93 -10.68
N PRO A 138 -1.73 10.39 -9.58
CA PRO A 138 -2.85 9.67 -8.97
C PRO A 138 -4.03 9.43 -9.94
N LEU A 139 -4.33 10.40 -10.82
CA LEU A 139 -5.41 10.29 -11.79
C LEU A 139 -5.15 9.17 -12.82
N ILE A 140 -3.94 9.13 -13.39
CA ILE A 140 -3.57 8.12 -14.38
C ILE A 140 -3.61 6.73 -13.77
N ILE A 141 -3.12 6.54 -12.54
CA ILE A 141 -3.15 5.24 -11.86
C ILE A 141 -4.59 4.78 -11.63
N VAL A 142 -5.48 5.65 -11.13
CA VAL A 142 -6.91 5.32 -10.94
C VAL A 142 -7.59 5.01 -12.27
N LEU A 143 -7.29 5.76 -13.33
CA LEU A 143 -7.82 5.51 -14.66
C LEU A 143 -7.38 4.13 -15.18
N LEU A 144 -6.08 3.81 -15.11
CA LEU A 144 -5.54 2.52 -15.52
C LEU A 144 -6.13 1.37 -14.71
N ALA A 145 -6.36 1.56 -13.41
CA ALA A 145 -7.04 0.59 -12.54
C ALA A 145 -8.45 0.24 -13.05
N ILE A 146 -9.24 1.26 -13.38
CA ILE A 146 -10.62 1.10 -13.86
C ILE A 146 -10.63 0.45 -15.24
N LEU A 147 -9.78 0.90 -16.16
CA LEU A 147 -9.67 0.34 -17.51
C LEU A 147 -9.25 -1.14 -17.46
N ALA A 148 -8.28 -1.49 -16.62
CA ALA A 148 -7.85 -2.87 -16.41
C ALA A 148 -8.98 -3.75 -15.89
N TYR A 149 -9.76 -3.24 -14.93
CA TYR A 149 -10.89 -3.97 -14.36
C TYR A 149 -12.07 -4.11 -15.34
N LEU A 150 -12.35 -3.10 -16.16
CA LEU A 150 -13.33 -3.18 -17.24
C LEU A 150 -12.95 -4.20 -18.31
N HIS A 151 -11.66 -4.29 -18.64
CA HIS A 151 -11.15 -5.27 -19.59
C HIS A 151 -11.30 -6.70 -19.06
N LEU A 152 -11.05 -6.91 -17.76
CA LEU A 152 -11.32 -8.18 -17.06
C LEU A 152 -12.81 -8.56 -17.15
N LEU A 153 -13.71 -7.65 -16.79
CA LEU A 153 -15.16 -7.89 -16.83
C LEU A 153 -15.68 -8.28 -18.21
N LYS A 154 -15.14 -7.66 -19.27
CA LYS A 154 -15.56 -7.94 -20.65
C LYS A 154 -15.29 -9.39 -21.06
N LYS A 155 -14.25 -10.01 -20.49
CA LYS A 155 -13.78 -11.32 -20.89
C LYS A 155 -14.36 -12.46 -20.05
N ASP A 156 -14.57 -12.21 -18.77
CA ASP A 156 -14.97 -13.26 -17.82
C ASP A 156 -16.50 -13.38 -17.64
N PHE A 157 -17.28 -12.36 -18.02
CA PHE A 157 -18.72 -12.32 -17.76
C PHE A 157 -19.56 -12.39 -19.05
N GLY A 158 -20.72 -13.03 -18.94
CA GLY A 158 -21.74 -13.02 -20.00
C GLY A 158 -22.24 -11.60 -20.30
N ARG A 159 -22.79 -11.37 -21.51
CA ARG A 159 -23.13 -10.04 -22.02
C ARG A 159 -24.01 -9.22 -21.07
N GLU A 160 -25.03 -9.81 -20.45
CA GLU A 160 -25.92 -9.09 -19.53
C GLU A 160 -25.25 -8.72 -18.20
N GLN A 161 -24.52 -9.66 -17.60
CA GLN A 161 -23.75 -9.41 -16.36
C GLN A 161 -22.67 -8.35 -16.59
N TYR A 162 -21.98 -8.41 -17.74
CA TYR A 162 -21.03 -7.40 -18.16
C TYR A 162 -21.68 -6.02 -18.26
N LEU A 163 -22.83 -5.89 -18.94
CA LEU A 163 -23.52 -4.60 -19.09
C LEU A 163 -23.93 -4.02 -17.74
N HIS A 164 -24.44 -4.85 -16.83
CA HIS A 164 -24.82 -4.42 -15.49
C HIS A 164 -23.60 -3.92 -14.69
N SER A 165 -22.55 -4.73 -14.60
CA SER A 165 -21.33 -4.38 -13.86
C SER A 165 -20.60 -3.18 -14.49
N ARG A 166 -20.55 -3.10 -15.82
CA ARG A 166 -19.99 -1.94 -16.53
C ARG A 166 -20.74 -0.67 -16.20
N ASN A 167 -22.07 -0.68 -16.30
CA ASN A 167 -22.87 0.50 -16.00
C ASN A 167 -22.74 0.92 -14.53
N PHE A 168 -22.62 -0.05 -13.62
CA PHE A 168 -22.34 0.21 -12.22
C PHE A 168 -20.96 0.89 -12.03
N LEU A 169 -19.92 0.37 -12.68
CA LEU A 169 -18.57 0.96 -12.63
C LEU A 169 -18.50 2.36 -13.23
N ILE A 170 -19.17 2.60 -14.36
CA ILE A 170 -19.22 3.92 -14.98
C ILE A 170 -19.88 4.92 -14.02
N LYS A 171 -21.00 4.54 -13.38
CA LYS A 171 -21.63 5.38 -12.35
C LYS A 171 -20.69 5.63 -11.16
N GLY A 172 -19.98 4.59 -10.70
CA GLY A 172 -18.97 4.72 -9.67
C GLY A 172 -17.82 5.66 -10.06
N PHE A 173 -17.34 5.58 -11.30
CA PHE A 173 -16.31 6.46 -11.83
C PHE A 173 -16.75 7.92 -11.87
N VAL A 174 -17.98 8.19 -12.29
CA VAL A 174 -18.56 9.54 -12.24
C VAL A 174 -18.54 10.08 -10.82
N TRP A 175 -18.94 9.27 -9.82
CA TRP A 175 -18.86 9.68 -8.41
C TRP A 175 -17.42 9.98 -7.97
N ILE A 176 -16.44 9.17 -8.37
CA ILE A 176 -15.03 9.42 -8.05
C ILE A 176 -14.60 10.77 -8.61
N VAL A 177 -14.86 11.03 -9.89
CA VAL A 177 -14.44 12.27 -10.58
C VAL A 177 -15.13 13.49 -9.97
N VAL A 178 -16.45 13.44 -9.76
CA VAL A 178 -17.20 14.56 -9.21
C VAL A 178 -16.74 14.88 -7.79
N LEU A 179 -16.58 13.87 -6.93
CA LEU A 179 -16.15 14.08 -5.55
C LEU A 179 -14.68 14.49 -5.45
N SER A 180 -13.79 13.91 -6.26
CA SER A 180 -12.37 14.28 -6.22
C SER A 180 -12.17 15.72 -6.67
N LEU A 181 -12.86 16.16 -7.73
CA LEU A 181 -12.83 17.55 -8.20
C LEU A 181 -13.49 18.49 -7.20
N ALA A 182 -14.65 18.15 -6.63
CA ALA A 182 -15.31 18.96 -5.63
C ALA A 182 -14.41 19.20 -4.40
N VAL A 183 -13.81 18.13 -3.86
CA VAL A 183 -12.89 18.22 -2.72
C VAL A 183 -11.65 19.02 -3.08
N PHE A 184 -11.04 18.76 -4.23
CA PHE A 184 -9.87 19.50 -4.71
C PHE A 184 -10.17 21.00 -4.85
N ILE A 185 -11.27 21.37 -5.49
CA ILE A 185 -11.68 22.76 -5.70
C ILE A 185 -11.97 23.44 -4.37
N VAL A 186 -12.70 22.80 -3.45
CA VAL A 186 -13.03 23.36 -2.13
C VAL A 186 -11.76 23.64 -1.33
N LEU A 187 -10.82 22.69 -1.30
CA LEU A 187 -9.55 22.87 -0.57
C LEU A 187 -8.66 23.93 -1.22
N ARG A 188 -8.60 23.97 -2.56
CA ARG A 188 -7.88 25.01 -3.30
C ARG A 188 -8.50 26.39 -3.08
N PHE A 189 -9.82 26.49 -3.05
CA PHE A 189 -10.52 27.73 -2.76
C PHE A 189 -10.22 28.23 -1.34
N TRP A 190 -10.26 27.35 -0.34
CA TRP A 190 -9.89 27.73 1.03
C TRP A 190 -8.43 28.18 1.10
N SER A 191 -7.52 27.60 0.30
CA SER A 191 -6.13 28.06 0.29
C SER A 191 -5.89 29.51 -0.17
N ILE A 192 -6.92 30.15 -0.73
CA ILE A 192 -6.92 31.60 -1.02
C ILE A 192 -7.05 32.43 0.27
N PHE A 193 -7.63 31.88 1.34
CA PHE A 193 -7.84 32.53 2.63
C PHE A 193 -6.75 32.15 3.66
N ASP A 194 -5.49 32.05 3.21
CA ASP A 194 -4.31 31.79 4.04
C ASP A 194 -4.32 30.48 4.85
N TRP A 195 -5.17 29.51 4.49
CA TRP A 195 -5.10 28.17 5.08
C TRP A 195 -4.54 27.16 4.12
N SER A 196 -3.52 26.50 4.60
CA SER A 196 -2.88 25.43 3.86
C SER A 196 -2.65 24.24 4.77
N PHE A 197 -3.35 23.15 4.51
CA PHE A 197 -2.96 21.86 5.05
C PHE A 197 -1.82 21.26 4.20
N GLY A 198 -0.60 21.20 4.74
CA GLY A 198 0.51 20.50 4.10
C GLY A 198 0.87 20.97 2.67
N GLN A 199 0.84 22.28 2.40
CA GLN A 199 1.36 22.81 1.11
C GLN A 199 2.84 23.20 1.19
N THR A 200 3.46 23.18 2.37
CA THR A 200 4.89 23.47 2.54
C THR A 200 5.72 22.30 2.02
N LYS A 201 6.18 22.41 0.77
CA LYS A 201 7.08 21.44 0.16
C LYS A 201 8.49 21.59 0.67
N GLU A 202 8.74 21.08 1.87
CA GLU A 202 10.11 20.80 2.30
C GLU A 202 10.69 19.70 1.41
N VAL A 203 11.94 19.89 0.98
CA VAL A 203 12.66 18.90 0.18
C VAL A 203 12.88 17.67 1.06
N VAL A 204 12.12 16.61 0.79
CA VAL A 204 12.33 15.32 1.45
C VAL A 204 13.48 14.63 0.72
N SER A 205 14.57 14.38 1.43
CA SER A 205 15.68 13.61 0.88
C SER A 205 15.21 12.17 0.62
N PRO A 206 15.48 11.59 -0.57
CA PRO A 206 15.20 10.19 -0.80
C PRO A 206 16.12 9.37 0.11
N TYR A 207 15.52 8.59 1.02
CA TYR A 207 16.27 7.64 1.83
C TYR A 207 16.54 6.41 0.98
N ALA A 208 17.82 6.04 0.87
CA ALA A 208 18.20 4.83 0.18
C ALA A 208 17.53 3.62 0.87
N LEU A 209 16.81 2.82 0.08
CA LEU A 209 16.34 1.53 0.54
C LEU A 209 17.54 0.64 0.87
N SER A 210 17.46 -0.12 1.95
CA SER A 210 18.47 -1.13 2.23
C SER A 210 18.62 -2.09 1.04
N LEU A 211 19.85 -2.59 0.81
CA LEU A 211 20.11 -3.54 -0.27
C LEU A 211 19.18 -4.77 -0.20
N VAL A 212 18.86 -5.22 1.02
CA VAL A 212 17.91 -6.31 1.24
C VAL A 212 16.53 -5.94 0.72
N MET A 213 16.03 -4.73 1.01
CA MET A 213 14.74 -4.26 0.52
C MET A 213 14.73 -4.11 -1.01
N VAL A 214 15.84 -3.69 -1.62
CA VAL A 214 16.00 -3.62 -3.08
C VAL A 214 15.94 -5.01 -3.72
N VAL A 215 16.61 -6.00 -3.13
CA VAL A 215 16.54 -7.39 -3.61
C VAL A 215 15.11 -7.93 -3.48
N LEU A 216 14.44 -7.71 -2.35
CA LEU A 216 13.04 -8.11 -2.16
C LEU A 216 12.11 -7.43 -3.17
N LEU A 217 12.28 -6.12 -3.40
CA LEU A 217 11.56 -5.36 -4.41
C LEU A 217 11.76 -5.98 -5.81
N ALA A 218 13.01 -6.27 -6.19
CA ALA A 218 13.32 -6.86 -7.49
C ALA A 218 12.67 -8.23 -7.67
N THR A 219 12.69 -9.09 -6.65
CA THR A 219 11.99 -10.38 -6.69
C THR A 219 10.47 -10.23 -6.78
N GLY A 220 9.90 -9.25 -6.07
CA GLY A 220 8.48 -8.91 -6.11
C GLY A 220 8.05 -8.41 -7.48
N LEU A 221 8.81 -7.47 -8.06
CA LEU A 221 8.58 -6.92 -9.39
C LEU A 221 8.67 -8.02 -10.46
N PHE A 222 9.69 -8.88 -10.39
CA PHE A 222 9.83 -10.02 -11.29
C PHE A 222 8.62 -10.95 -11.21
N ARG A 223 8.16 -11.28 -9.99
CA ARG A 223 6.98 -12.12 -9.78
C ARG A 223 5.70 -11.46 -10.32
N SER A 224 5.55 -10.16 -10.10
CA SER A 224 4.43 -9.35 -10.57
C SER A 224 4.34 -9.39 -12.11
N LEU A 225 5.47 -9.19 -12.79
CA LEU A 225 5.58 -9.31 -14.25
C LEU A 225 5.27 -10.73 -14.74
N LEU A 226 5.80 -11.77 -14.07
CA LEU A 226 5.49 -13.16 -14.41
C LEU A 226 3.99 -13.46 -14.27
N LYS A 227 3.33 -12.96 -13.22
CA LYS A 227 1.87 -13.10 -13.04
C LYS A 227 1.10 -12.38 -14.13
N LEU A 228 1.54 -11.19 -14.53
CA LEU A 228 0.95 -10.42 -15.62
C LEU A 228 1.01 -11.21 -16.95
N ILE A 229 2.20 -11.72 -17.31
CA ILE A 229 2.41 -12.50 -18.54
C ILE A 229 1.63 -13.82 -18.51
N ARG A 230 1.65 -14.54 -17.38
CA ARG A 230 0.91 -15.81 -17.23
C ARG A 230 -0.60 -15.61 -17.30
N SER A 231 -1.12 -14.52 -16.71
CA SER A 231 -2.53 -14.15 -16.81
C SER A 231 -2.94 -13.95 -18.27
N PHE A 232 -2.13 -13.20 -19.01
CA PHE A 232 -2.36 -12.98 -20.43
C PHE A 232 -2.30 -14.28 -21.24
N LYS A 233 -1.31 -15.15 -21.00
CA LYS A 233 -1.23 -16.44 -21.73
C LYS A 233 -2.38 -17.40 -21.42
N ARG A 234 -2.89 -17.43 -20.18
CA ARG A 234 -3.93 -18.39 -19.76
C ARG A 234 -5.35 -17.91 -20.06
N HIS A 235 -5.62 -16.64 -19.80
CA HIS A 235 -6.96 -16.10 -19.88
C HIS A 235 -7.11 -15.10 -21.03
N GLY A 236 -6.01 -14.72 -21.70
CA GLY A 236 -5.96 -13.71 -22.77
C GLY A 236 -6.43 -12.32 -22.33
N HIS A 237 -6.32 -12.02 -21.03
CA HIS A 237 -6.46 -10.70 -20.45
C HIS A 237 -5.41 -10.52 -19.35
N PHE A 238 -5.05 -9.28 -19.07
CA PHE A 238 -4.13 -8.96 -17.99
C PHE A 238 -4.82 -9.02 -16.61
N SER A 239 -4.03 -9.26 -15.57
CA SER A 239 -4.51 -9.21 -14.20
C SER A 239 -4.67 -7.75 -13.77
N ALA A 240 -5.88 -7.34 -13.39
CA ALA A 240 -6.14 -5.97 -12.96
C ALA A 240 -5.30 -5.56 -11.74
N VAL A 241 -5.06 -6.46 -10.78
CA VAL A 241 -4.17 -6.20 -9.62
C VAL A 241 -2.76 -5.86 -10.09
N GLN A 242 -2.21 -6.62 -11.04
CA GLN A 242 -0.85 -6.44 -11.52
C GLN A 242 -0.72 -5.15 -12.32
N ILE A 243 -1.75 -4.78 -13.11
CA ILE A 243 -1.76 -3.48 -13.80
C ILE A 243 -1.74 -2.34 -12.79
N ILE A 244 -2.53 -2.40 -11.72
CA ILE A 244 -2.55 -1.36 -10.69
C ILE A 244 -1.19 -1.22 -10.02
N ILE A 245 -0.62 -2.32 -9.54
CA ILE A 245 0.66 -2.31 -8.82
C ILE A 245 1.81 -1.87 -9.74
N LEU A 246 1.88 -2.37 -10.97
CA LEU A 246 2.95 -2.00 -11.90
C LEU A 246 2.80 -0.55 -12.39
N SER A 247 1.58 -0.12 -12.73
CA SER A 247 1.36 1.28 -13.14
C SER A 247 1.68 2.25 -12.00
N TRP A 248 1.26 1.94 -10.77
CA TRP A 248 1.61 2.74 -9.60
C TRP A 248 3.12 2.76 -9.34
N PHE A 249 3.79 1.61 -9.43
CA PHE A 249 5.24 1.52 -9.27
C PHE A 249 5.98 2.41 -10.27
N PHE A 250 5.72 2.24 -11.57
CA PHE A 250 6.42 3.01 -12.60
C PHE A 250 6.04 4.49 -12.58
N LEU A 251 4.74 4.83 -12.53
CA LEU A 251 4.32 6.23 -12.53
C LEU A 251 4.75 6.97 -11.26
N GLY A 252 4.77 6.30 -10.11
CA GLY A 252 5.30 6.87 -8.88
C GLY A 252 6.81 7.12 -8.97
N LEU A 253 7.57 6.16 -9.53
CA LEU A 253 9.04 6.27 -9.62
C LEU A 253 9.48 7.34 -10.63
N PHE A 254 8.75 7.50 -11.74
CA PHE A 254 9.00 8.54 -12.74
C PHE A 254 8.35 9.90 -12.41
N SER A 255 7.62 9.99 -11.30
CA SER A 255 7.09 11.28 -10.85
C SER A 255 8.18 12.13 -10.19
N GLU A 256 7.99 13.45 -10.20
CA GLU A 256 8.84 14.38 -9.43
C GLU A 256 8.83 14.04 -7.93
N GLU A 257 7.76 13.43 -7.44
CA GLU A 257 7.55 13.03 -6.06
C GLU A 257 7.73 11.50 -5.91
N ALA A 258 8.96 11.00 -6.06
CA ALA A 258 9.29 9.56 -5.96
C ALA A 258 8.75 8.87 -4.69
N ILE A 259 8.48 9.65 -3.63
CA ILE A 259 7.80 9.24 -2.40
C ILE A 259 6.46 8.53 -2.69
N PHE A 260 5.77 8.90 -3.75
CA PHE A 260 4.51 8.31 -4.18
C PHE A 260 4.62 6.81 -4.50
N ALA A 261 5.81 6.35 -4.89
CA ALA A 261 6.09 4.93 -5.13
C ALA A 261 6.34 4.13 -3.83
N LEU A 262 6.56 4.78 -2.69
CA LEU A 262 6.98 4.11 -1.46
C LEU A 262 6.00 3.01 -1.00
N PRO A 263 4.68 3.22 -0.94
CA PRO A 263 3.79 2.17 -0.44
C PRO A 263 3.73 0.97 -1.40
N VAL A 264 3.80 1.20 -2.71
CA VAL A 264 3.83 0.11 -3.70
C VAL A 264 5.15 -0.63 -3.72
N ILE A 265 6.28 0.06 -3.49
CA ILE A 265 7.58 -0.56 -3.27
C ILE A 265 7.50 -1.53 -2.09
N LEU A 266 6.94 -1.09 -0.96
CA LEU A 266 6.83 -1.92 0.24
C LEU A 266 5.88 -3.12 0.03
N ILE A 267 4.79 -2.93 -0.71
CA ILE A 267 3.87 -4.02 -1.09
C ILE A 267 4.57 -5.03 -2.02
N LEU A 268 5.34 -4.57 -3.02
CA LEU A 268 6.08 -5.44 -3.93
C LEU A 268 7.20 -6.19 -3.19
N SER A 269 7.94 -5.53 -2.32
CA SER A 269 8.93 -6.17 -1.44
C SER A 269 8.28 -7.26 -0.58
N ALA A 270 7.09 -7.01 -0.05
CA ALA A 270 6.33 -8.01 0.72
C ALA A 270 5.89 -9.19 -0.14
N GLU A 271 5.47 -8.95 -1.39
CA GLU A 271 5.16 -10.02 -2.35
C GLU A 271 6.39 -10.89 -2.68
N GLY A 272 7.56 -10.25 -2.83
CA GLY A 272 8.86 -10.91 -3.03
C GLY A 272 9.27 -11.75 -1.82
N CYS A 273 9.20 -11.17 -0.62
CA CYS A 273 9.49 -11.87 0.64
C CYS A 273 8.57 -13.09 0.85
N TRP A 274 7.26 -12.92 0.66
CA TRP A 274 6.32 -14.04 0.76
C TRP A 274 6.58 -15.12 -0.29
N TRP A 275 6.97 -14.73 -1.50
CA TRP A 275 7.32 -15.69 -2.55
C TRP A 275 8.52 -16.54 -2.14
N PHE A 276 9.61 -15.90 -1.75
CA PHE A 276 10.83 -16.55 -1.31
C PHE A 276 10.55 -17.51 -0.16
N PHE A 277 9.78 -17.06 0.83
CA PHE A 277 9.35 -17.89 1.95
C PHE A 277 8.53 -19.12 1.51
N SER A 278 7.55 -18.91 0.62
CA SER A 278 6.71 -20.01 0.12
C SER A 278 7.51 -21.04 -0.69
N TRP A 279 8.52 -20.57 -1.42
CA TRP A 279 9.46 -21.42 -2.16
C TRP A 279 10.35 -22.22 -1.20
N LEU A 280 10.93 -21.57 -0.18
CA LEU A 280 11.77 -22.23 0.82
C LEU A 280 10.99 -23.29 1.61
N LYS A 281 9.75 -22.99 2.01
CA LYS A 281 8.86 -23.95 2.66
C LYS A 281 8.54 -25.15 1.75
N SER A 282 8.27 -24.89 0.48
CA SER A 282 8.01 -25.97 -0.49
C SER A 282 9.24 -26.82 -0.74
N TRP A 283 10.42 -26.22 -0.79
CA TRP A 283 11.69 -26.94 -1.00
C TRP A 283 11.99 -27.82 0.21
N TYR A 284 11.90 -27.27 1.44
CA TYR A 284 12.14 -28.03 2.66
C TYR A 284 11.16 -29.20 2.83
N GLY A 285 9.88 -29.00 2.49
CA GLY A 285 8.86 -30.06 2.53
C GLY A 285 9.08 -31.20 1.53
N VAL A 286 9.97 -31.05 0.54
CA VAL A 286 10.36 -32.15 -0.36
C VAL A 286 11.43 -33.04 0.30
N TYR A 287 12.28 -32.48 1.16
CA TYR A 287 13.40 -33.21 1.77
C TYR A 287 13.05 -33.84 3.12
N ASP A 288 12.11 -33.26 3.87
CA ASP A 288 11.77 -33.72 5.21
C ASP A 288 10.44 -34.48 5.26
N LYS A 289 10.42 -35.62 5.96
CA LYS A 289 9.23 -36.48 6.11
C LYS A 289 8.28 -35.96 7.19
N HIS A 290 8.69 -35.01 8.04
CA HIS A 290 7.88 -34.48 9.13
C HIS A 290 7.32 -33.07 8.82
N PRO A 291 6.07 -32.95 8.34
CA PRO A 291 5.50 -31.67 7.89
C PRO A 291 5.38 -30.60 8.98
N HIS A 292 5.35 -30.99 10.26
CA HIS A 292 5.33 -30.06 11.39
C HIS A 292 6.68 -29.37 11.61
N GLU A 293 7.79 -30.08 11.47
CA GLU A 293 9.15 -29.55 11.65
C GLU A 293 9.49 -28.54 10.54
N ALA A 294 9.15 -28.87 9.29
CA ALA A 294 9.32 -27.96 8.16
C ALA A 294 8.60 -26.61 8.36
N SER A 295 7.41 -26.62 8.98
CA SER A 295 6.68 -25.38 9.27
C SER A 295 7.31 -24.59 10.41
N LEU A 296 7.89 -25.23 11.41
CA LEU A 296 8.58 -24.57 12.51
C LEU A 296 9.89 -23.93 12.05
N VAL A 297 10.74 -24.69 11.34
CA VAL A 297 12.03 -24.21 10.83
C VAL A 297 11.85 -23.02 9.89
N SER A 298 10.91 -23.12 8.95
CA SER A 298 10.60 -21.99 8.07
C SER A 298 10.11 -20.76 8.87
N SER A 299 9.19 -20.95 9.83
CA SER A 299 8.68 -19.84 10.66
C SER A 299 9.76 -19.18 11.50
N LEU A 300 10.72 -19.95 12.03
CA LEU A 300 11.87 -19.43 12.76
C LEU A 300 12.80 -18.65 11.83
N ALA A 301 13.09 -19.19 10.63
CA ALA A 301 13.93 -18.54 9.64
C ALA A 301 13.36 -17.19 9.18
N ILE A 302 12.04 -17.10 8.90
CA ILE A 302 11.42 -15.82 8.53
C ILE A 302 11.42 -14.84 9.72
N THR A 303 11.24 -15.32 10.95
CA THR A 303 11.27 -14.45 12.13
C THR A 303 12.66 -13.86 12.35
N LEU A 304 13.72 -14.67 12.28
CA LEU A 304 15.10 -14.21 12.37
C LEU A 304 15.45 -13.25 11.23
N PHE A 305 15.01 -13.55 10.00
CA PHE A 305 15.21 -12.67 8.86
C PHE A 305 14.55 -11.31 9.05
N LEU A 306 13.29 -11.29 9.48
CA LEU A 306 12.55 -10.04 9.73
C LEU A 306 13.14 -9.26 10.91
N ALA A 307 13.60 -9.93 11.96
CA ALA A 307 14.29 -9.29 13.09
C ALA A 307 15.62 -8.65 12.65
N GLY A 308 16.42 -9.35 11.84
CA GLY A 308 17.65 -8.81 11.27
C GLY A 308 17.38 -7.60 10.36
N LEU A 309 16.31 -7.65 9.57
CA LEU A 309 15.90 -6.53 8.71
C LEU A 309 15.47 -5.31 9.53
N THR A 310 14.75 -5.50 10.64
CA THR A 310 14.43 -4.43 11.59
C THR A 310 15.68 -3.74 12.12
N LEU A 311 16.68 -4.52 12.57
CA LEU A 311 17.94 -3.96 13.08
C LEU A 311 18.69 -3.19 12.00
N LEU A 312 18.68 -3.69 10.76
CA LEU A 312 19.34 -3.03 9.63
C LEU A 312 18.66 -1.69 9.28
N GLU A 313 17.35 -1.65 9.17
CA GLU A 313 16.61 -0.42 8.89
C GLU A 313 16.72 0.59 10.03
N PHE A 314 16.69 0.11 11.29
CA PHE A 314 16.92 0.95 12.46
C PHE A 314 18.32 1.58 12.40
N ARG A 315 19.35 0.79 12.08
CA ARG A 315 20.72 1.28 11.90
C ARG A 315 20.80 2.30 10.76
N SER A 316 20.18 2.02 9.62
CA SER A 316 20.17 2.92 8.46
C SER A 316 19.55 4.28 8.77
N TYR A 317 18.58 4.32 9.69
CA TYR A 317 17.92 5.55 10.08
C TYR A 317 18.69 6.33 11.15
N PHE A 318 19.24 5.65 12.17
CA PHE A 318 19.91 6.31 13.30
C PHE A 318 21.43 6.46 13.16
N GLY A 319 22.06 5.83 12.17
CA GLY A 319 23.48 6.03 11.85
C GLY A 319 24.47 5.35 12.81
N PHE A 320 24.05 4.32 13.55
CA PHE A 320 24.93 3.55 14.45
C PHE A 320 25.88 2.58 13.74
#